data_AF-A0A847AWI6-F1
#
_entry.id   AF-A0A847AWI6-F1
#
_cell.length_a   1.000
_cell.length_b   1.000
_cell.length_c   1.000
_cell.angle_alpha   90.00
_cell.angle_beta   90.00
_cell.angle_gamma   90.00
#
_symmetry.space_group_name_H-M   'P 1'
#
loop_
_entity.id
_entity.type
_entity.pdbx_description
1 polymer ?
#
loop_
_entity_poly.entity_id
_entity_poly.type
_entity_poly.pdbx_seq_one_letter_code
_entity_poly.pdbx_strand_id
1 'polypeptide(L)'
;MKVYDQYVDFTSVNQWPFIENGRTMVPLRAVFEVLNCNVKWEESSKSAVVEYGSTKIIIPANSTTAYINGEANSLDVPAKLVNDRIMIPLRFVSEAIEKTVIWNDTDKTVLIY
;
A
#
# COMPACT_ATOMS: atom_id res chain seq x y z
N MET A 1 3.93 -9.36 -8.51
CA MET A 1 3.35 -9.35 -7.15
C MET A 1 2.08 -10.16 -7.17
N LYS A 2 1.88 -11.04 -6.18
CA LYS A 2 0.65 -11.81 -6.00
C LYS A 2 0.06 -11.58 -4.62
N VAL A 3 -1.26 -11.60 -4.54
CA VAL A 3 -2.07 -11.56 -3.32
C VAL A 3 -3.03 -12.73 -3.41
N TYR A 4 -3.01 -13.66 -2.46
CA TYR A 4 -3.81 -14.90 -2.50
C TYR A 4 -3.76 -15.62 -3.88
N ASP A 5 -2.55 -15.80 -4.42
CA ASP A 5 -2.29 -16.39 -5.74
C ASP A 5 -2.79 -15.60 -6.97
N GLN A 6 -3.44 -14.46 -6.77
CA GLN A 6 -3.84 -13.55 -7.85
C GLN A 6 -2.75 -12.53 -8.15
N TYR A 7 -2.41 -12.35 -9.42
CA TYR A 7 -1.50 -11.27 -9.82
C TYR A 7 -2.19 -9.92 -9.64
N VAL A 8 -1.47 -8.99 -8.99
CA VAL A 8 -1.91 -7.60 -8.93
C VAL A 8 -1.73 -6.98 -10.31
N ASP A 9 -2.83 -6.50 -10.91
CA ASP A 9 -2.78 -5.83 -12.20
C ASP A 9 -2.41 -4.36 -12.06
N PHE A 10 -1.13 -4.06 -12.31
CA PHE A 10 -0.61 -2.69 -12.30
C PHE A 10 -0.92 -1.91 -13.59
N THR A 11 -1.41 -2.56 -14.64
CA THR A 11 -1.76 -1.88 -15.90
C THR A 11 -3.01 -1.03 -15.75
N SER A 12 -4.01 -1.53 -15.00
CA SER A 12 -5.24 -0.81 -14.68
C SER A 12 -5.00 0.52 -13.93
N VAL A 13 -4.00 0.55 -13.05
CA VAL A 13 -3.64 1.75 -12.27
C VAL A 13 -2.57 2.62 -12.93
N ASN A 14 -2.00 2.17 -14.06
CA ASN A 14 -0.93 2.82 -14.81
C ASN A 14 0.26 3.28 -13.95
N GLN A 15 0.60 2.50 -12.91
CA GLN A 15 1.72 2.81 -12.03
C GLN A 15 2.33 1.52 -11.52
N TRP A 16 3.57 1.26 -11.92
CA TRP A 16 4.30 0.06 -11.53
C TRP A 16 4.99 0.26 -10.18
N PRO A 17 5.18 -0.81 -9.39
CA PRO A 17 6.04 -0.78 -8.23
C PRO A 17 7.48 -0.39 -8.61
N PHE A 18 8.17 0.32 -7.71
CA PHE A 18 9.58 0.68 -7.88
C PHE A 18 10.32 0.60 -6.57
N ILE A 19 11.65 0.57 -6.61
CA ILE A 19 12.48 0.59 -5.40
C ILE A 19 12.95 2.00 -5.13
N GLU A 20 12.77 2.46 -3.90
CA GLU A 20 13.28 3.74 -3.41
C GLU A 20 13.88 3.57 -2.02
N ASN A 21 15.10 4.06 -1.81
CA ASN A 21 15.84 3.91 -0.55
C ASN A 21 15.87 2.46 -0.02
N GLY A 22 16.00 1.48 -0.93
CA GLY A 22 16.00 0.06 -0.58
C GLY A 22 14.64 -0.51 -0.17
N ARG A 23 13.55 0.25 -0.31
CA ARG A 23 12.17 -0.18 -0.05
C ARG A 23 11.40 -0.30 -1.35
N THR A 24 10.56 -1.33 -1.43
CA THR A 24 9.63 -1.49 -2.57
C THR A 24 8.41 -0.60 -2.32
N MET A 25 8.22 0.37 -3.19
CA MET A 25 7.08 1.26 -3.25
C MET A 25 6.02 0.65 -4.16
N VAL A 26 4.79 0.52 -3.66
CA VAL A 26 3.67 -0.07 -4.38
C VAL A 26 2.50 0.91 -4.47
N PRO A 27 1.72 0.89 -5.55
CA PRO A 27 0.50 1.69 -5.65
C PRO A 27 -0.51 1.16 -4.62
N LEU A 28 -0.84 2.00 -3.65
CA LEU A 28 -1.69 1.66 -2.51
C LEU A 28 -3.00 1.00 -2.96
N ARG A 29 -3.72 1.66 -3.88
CA ARG A 29 -5.03 1.21 -4.36
C ARG A 29 -4.97 -0.20 -4.93
N ALA A 30 -4.02 -0.48 -5.83
CA ALA A 30 -3.94 -1.77 -6.51
C ALA A 30 -3.69 -2.92 -5.53
N VAL A 31 -2.91 -2.70 -4.48
CA VAL A 31 -2.62 -3.74 -3.49
C VAL A 31 -3.81 -3.96 -2.57
N PHE A 32 -4.37 -2.89 -2.01
CA PHE A 32 -5.47 -2.98 -1.06
C PHE A 32 -6.78 -3.46 -1.68
N GLU A 33 -7.08 -3.12 -2.94
CA GLU A 33 -8.28 -3.60 -3.62
C GLU A 33 -8.25 -5.13 -3.83
N VAL A 34 -7.09 -5.72 -4.16
CA VAL A 34 -6.95 -7.18 -4.26
C VAL A 34 -7.08 -7.87 -2.90
N LEU A 35 -6.79 -7.14 -1.82
CA LEU A 35 -7.01 -7.57 -0.44
C LEU A 35 -8.46 -7.36 0.03
N ASN A 36 -9.39 -7.05 -0.89
CA ASN A 36 -10.80 -6.74 -0.61
C ASN A 36 -10.98 -5.55 0.35
N CYS A 37 -10.03 -4.62 0.38
CA CYS A 37 -10.14 -3.38 1.14
C CYS A 37 -10.78 -2.29 0.27
N ASN A 38 -11.56 -1.41 0.88
CA ASN A 38 -12.13 -0.25 0.20
C ASN A 38 -11.18 0.93 0.28
N VAL A 39 -10.77 1.48 -0.87
CA VAL A 39 -9.82 2.59 -0.93
C VAL A 39 -10.49 3.85 -1.48
N LYS A 40 -10.52 4.90 -0.66
CA LYS A 40 -11.04 6.23 -1.02
C LYS A 40 -9.94 7.28 -0.92
N TRP A 41 -10.07 8.30 -1.74
CA TRP A 41 -9.22 9.48 -1.67
C TRP A 41 -10.00 10.63 -1.05
N GLU A 42 -9.46 11.22 0.00
CA GLU A 42 -10.02 12.39 0.69
C GLU A 42 -9.28 13.65 0.23
N GLU A 43 -9.89 14.38 -0.70
CA GLU A 43 -9.30 15.59 -1.30
C GLU A 43 -9.03 16.69 -0.26
N SER A 44 -9.92 16.86 0.71
CA SER A 44 -9.83 17.88 1.76
C SER A 44 -8.55 17.76 2.60
N SER A 45 -8.10 16.52 2.83
CA SER A 45 -6.96 16.20 3.68
C SER A 45 -5.78 15.64 2.88
N LYS A 46 -5.90 15.58 1.54
CA LYS A 46 -4.95 14.95 0.61
C LYS A 46 -4.45 13.60 1.14
N SER A 47 -5.40 12.76 1.57
CA SER A 47 -5.11 11.49 2.22
C SER A 47 -5.85 10.34 1.55
N ALA A 48 -5.19 9.19 1.46
CA ALA A 48 -5.85 7.94 1.12
C ALA A 48 -6.45 7.33 2.39
N VAL A 49 -7.72 6.96 2.32
CA VAL A 49 -8.45 6.27 3.38
C VAL A 49 -8.72 4.85 2.91
N VAL A 50 -8.25 3.88 3.69
CA VAL A 50 -8.50 2.45 3.46
C VAL A 50 -9.40 1.93 4.58
N GLU A 51 -10.46 1.24 4.20
CA GLU A 51 -11.39 0.60 5.12
C GLU A 51 -11.34 -0.91 4.92
N TYR A 52 -11.07 -1.65 5.99
CA TYR A 52 -11.03 -3.12 6.00
C TYR A 52 -11.71 -3.65 7.25
N GLY A 53 -12.94 -4.16 7.13
CA GLY A 53 -13.74 -4.57 8.29
C GLY A 53 -13.93 -3.41 9.26
N SER A 54 -13.43 -3.55 10.49
CA SER A 54 -13.42 -2.49 11.51
C SER A 54 -12.17 -1.61 11.49
N THR A 55 -11.17 -1.95 10.66
CA THR A 55 -9.90 -1.24 10.59
C THR A 55 -9.97 -0.09 9.60
N LYS A 56 -9.58 1.11 10.05
CA LYS A 56 -9.48 2.32 9.23
C LYS A 56 -8.04 2.77 9.17
N ILE A 57 -7.50 2.88 7.96
CA ILE A 57 -6.14 3.34 7.71
C ILE A 57 -6.21 4.67 6.98
N ILE A 58 -5.48 5.68 7.45
CA ILE A 58 -5.40 7.01 6.82
C ILE A 58 -3.95 7.28 6.50
N ILE A 59 -3.65 7.51 5.22
CA ILE A 59 -2.30 7.76 4.74
C ILE A 59 -2.29 9.10 4.00
N PRO A 60 -1.81 10.18 4.65
CA PRO A 60 -1.60 11.46 3.99
C PRO A 60 -0.51 11.35 2.91
N ALA A 61 -0.72 12.03 1.78
CA ALA A 61 0.32 12.13 0.76
C ALA A 61 1.52 12.94 1.24
N ASN A 62 2.71 12.56 0.81
CA ASN A 62 4.00 13.19 1.16
C ASN A 62 4.29 13.20 2.67
N SER A 63 3.73 12.24 3.41
CA SER A 63 3.90 12.09 4.85
C SER A 63 4.71 10.84 5.18
N THR A 64 5.55 10.90 6.21
CA THR A 64 6.18 9.74 6.84
C THR A 64 5.30 9.10 7.91
N THR A 65 4.10 9.63 8.14
CA THR A 65 3.17 9.13 9.15
C THR A 65 1.89 8.68 8.49
N ALA A 66 1.48 7.45 8.79
CA ALA A 66 0.16 6.91 8.50
C ALA A 66 -0.58 6.64 9.81
N TYR A 67 -1.90 6.50 9.77
CA TYR A 67 -2.72 6.26 10.94
C TYR A 67 -3.49 4.96 10.77
N ILE A 68 -3.44 4.07 11.76
CA ILE A 68 -4.21 2.81 11.80
C ILE A 68 -5.14 2.93 13.01
N ASN A 69 -6.45 2.92 12.80
CA ASN A 69 -7.45 3.11 13.85
C ASN A 69 -7.24 4.38 14.71
N GLY A 70 -6.63 5.42 14.13
CA GLY A 70 -6.29 6.67 14.82
C GLY A 70 -4.90 6.69 15.46
N GLU A 71 -4.20 5.55 15.54
CA GLU A 71 -2.84 5.48 16.07
C GLU A 71 -1.81 5.82 14.99
N ALA A 72 -0.89 6.73 15.32
CA ALA A 72 0.17 7.16 14.41
C ALA A 72 1.25 6.08 14.26
N ASN A 73 1.53 5.72 13.02
CA ASN A 73 2.50 4.72 12.61
C ASN A 73 3.49 5.34 11.62
N SER A 74 4.79 5.16 11.88
CA SER A 74 5.86 5.72 11.04
C SER A 74 6.13 4.84 9.82
N LEU A 75 6.33 5.48 8.68
CA LEU A 75 6.73 4.86 7.42
C LEU A 75 8.25 5.00 7.25
N ASP A 76 8.92 3.92 6.85
CA ASP A 76 10.37 3.97 6.56
C ASP A 76 10.72 4.92 5.41
N VAL A 77 9.81 5.03 4.44
CA VAL A 77 9.89 5.92 3.30
C VAL A 77 8.54 6.64 3.23
N PRO A 78 8.51 7.98 3.06
CA PRO A 78 7.26 8.71 3.02
C PRO A 78 6.34 8.18 1.92
N ALA A 79 5.03 8.20 2.19
CA ALA A 79 4.04 8.00 1.15
C ALA A 79 4.21 9.09 0.09
N LYS A 80 4.23 8.74 -1.19
CA LYS A 80 4.47 9.69 -2.29
C LYS A 80 3.33 9.70 -3.28
N LEU A 81 3.02 10.87 -3.83
CA LEU A 81 2.15 10.95 -4.99
C LEU A 81 3.02 10.86 -6.26
N VAL A 82 2.82 9.83 -7.07
CA VAL A 82 3.53 9.62 -8.35
C VAL A 82 2.47 9.33 -9.40
N ASN A 83 2.41 10.13 -10.48
CA ASN A 83 1.41 9.99 -11.55
C ASN A 83 -0.04 9.91 -11.02
N ASP A 84 -0.40 10.79 -10.07
CA ASP A 84 -1.71 10.79 -9.40
C ASP A 84 -2.07 9.46 -8.70
N ARG A 85 -1.05 8.70 -8.29
CA ARG A 85 -1.17 7.49 -7.48
C ARG A 85 -0.36 7.65 -6.23
N ILE A 86 -0.97 7.30 -5.10
CA ILE A 86 -0.24 7.25 -3.83
C ILE A 86 0.55 5.94 -3.75
N MET A 87 1.84 6.09 -3.54
CA MET A 87 2.84 5.04 -3.43
C MET A 87 3.23 4.91 -1.96
N ILE A 88 3.24 3.68 -1.46
CA ILE A 88 3.57 3.40 -0.06
C ILE A 88 4.58 2.26 0.05
N PRO A 89 5.36 2.20 1.14
CA PRO A 89 6.24 1.08 1.39
C PRO A 89 5.43 -0.20 1.57
N LEU A 90 5.80 -1.25 0.83
CA LEU A 90 5.15 -2.56 0.92
C LEU A 90 5.14 -3.13 2.35
N ARG A 91 6.18 -2.87 3.15
CA ARG A 91 6.26 -3.32 4.55
C ARG A 91 5.09 -2.78 5.38
N PHE A 92 4.75 -1.51 5.20
CA PHE A 92 3.62 -0.90 5.90
C PHE A 92 2.30 -1.58 5.53
N VAL A 93 2.13 -1.98 4.26
CA VAL A 93 0.95 -2.75 3.86
C VAL A 93 0.85 -4.05 4.64
N SER A 94 1.93 -4.82 4.77
CA SER A 94 1.95 -6.05 5.57
C SER A 94 1.45 -5.83 7.00
N GLU A 95 1.97 -4.78 7.65
CA GLU A 95 1.71 -4.47 9.05
C GLU A 95 0.30 -3.93 9.28
N ALA A 96 -0.20 -3.06 8.39
CA ALA A 96 -1.44 -2.34 8.60
C ALA A 96 -2.71 -3.21 8.53
N ILE A 97 -2.63 -4.39 7.91
CA ILE A 97 -3.74 -5.34 7.76
C ILE A 97 -3.41 -6.72 8.34
N GLU A 98 -2.33 -6.80 9.13
CA GLU A 98 -1.87 -8.05 9.77
C GLU A 98 -1.68 -9.20 8.76
N LYS A 99 -1.22 -8.87 7.55
CA LYS A 99 -0.97 -9.84 6.47
C LYS A 99 0.48 -10.21 6.39
N THR A 100 0.74 -11.45 5.99
CA THR A 100 2.11 -11.95 5.82
C THR A 100 2.59 -11.63 4.41
N VAL A 101 3.64 -10.83 4.30
CA VAL A 101 4.33 -10.55 3.03
C VAL A 101 5.59 -11.40 2.94
N ILE A 102 5.68 -12.23 1.90
CA ILE A 102 6.83 -13.10 1.62
C ILE A 102 7.47 -12.68 0.32
N TRP A 103 8.80 -12.53 0.31
CA TRP A 103 9.57 -12.42 -0.92
C TRP A 103 9.92 -13.82 -1.44
N ASN A 104 9.43 -14.17 -2.62
CA ASN A 104 9.88 -15.35 -3.35
C ASN A 104 11.07 -14.95 -4.22
N ASP A 105 12.25 -15.43 -3.85
CA ASP A 105 13.50 -15.10 -4.55
C ASP A 105 13.64 -15.79 -5.90
N THR A 106 13.05 -16.99 -6.07
CA THR A 106 13.07 -17.75 -7.31
C THR A 106 12.29 -17.04 -8.41
N ASP A 107 11.08 -16.58 -8.09
CA ASP A 107 10.19 -15.91 -9.04
C ASP A 107 10.31 -14.37 -9.01
N LYS A 108 11.24 -13.84 -8.19
CA LYS A 108 11.40 -12.40 -7.90
C LYS A 108 10.05 -11.71 -7.66
N THR A 109 9.20 -12.39 -6.87
CA THR A 109 7.80 -12.03 -6.70
C THR A 109 7.47 -11.84 -5.23
N VAL A 110 6.82 -10.73 -4.91
CA VAL A 110 6.16 -10.50 -3.62
C VAL A 110 4.87 -11.32 -3.56
N LEU A 111 4.70 -12.10 -2.50
CA LEU A 111 3.49 -12.87 -2.17
C LEU A 111 2.86 -12.29 -0.89
N ILE A 112 1.54 -12.11 -0.87
CA ILE A 112 0.79 -11.68 0.30
C ILE A 112 -0.28 -12.72 0.66
N TYR A 113 -0.33 -13.11 1.94
CA TYR A 113 -1.27 -14.07 2.55
C TYR A 113 -1.96 -13.48 3.78
#